data_AF-A0A1B9E7S4-F1
#
_entry.id   AF-A0A1B9E7S4-F1
#
_cell.length_a   1.000
_cell.length_b   1.000
_cell.length_c   1.000
_cell.angle_alpha   90.00
_cell.angle_beta   90.00
_cell.angle_gamma   90.00
#
_symmetry.space_group_name_H-M   'P 1'
#
loop_
_entity.id
_entity.type
_entity.pdbx_description
1 polymer ?
#
loop_
_entity_poly.entity_id
_entity_poly.type
_entity_poly.pdbx_seq_one_letter_code
_entity_poly.pdbx_strand_id
1 'polypeptide(L)' 'MAIKIEKGIPLPNKTSRRIYPFDKMEIGDSFLVKLNTDVKISIQKQKIYLASWRFSQLHPETKFTTASFQNEVRVWRI' A
#
# COMPACT_ATOMS: atom_id res chain seq x y z
N MET A 1 4.57 18.13 -26.42
CA MET A 1 3.78 18.63 -25.28
C MET A 1 4.74 19.09 -24.21
N ALA A 2 4.67 20.36 -23.77
CA ALA A 2 5.50 20.88 -22.69
C ALA A 2 4.63 21.04 -21.43
N ILE A 3 5.05 20.43 -20.32
CA ILE A 3 4.37 20.56 -19.03
C ILE A 3 4.91 21.83 -18.37
N LYS A 4 4.03 22.77 -18.01
CA LYS A 4 4.40 24.02 -17.33
C LYS A 4 4.38 23.81 -15.80
N ILE A 5 5.46 24.19 -15.12
CA ILE A 5 5.54 24.13 -13.65
C ILE A 5 5.01 25.45 -13.08
N GLU A 6 4.00 25.36 -12.20
CA GLU A 6 3.41 26.51 -11.51
C GLU A 6 4.03 26.66 -10.11
N LYS A 7 4.23 27.91 -9.67
CA LYS A 7 4.86 28.25 -8.38
C LYS A 7 3.88 29.08 -7.54
N GLY A 8 3.92 28.93 -6.21
CA GLY A 8 3.11 29.73 -5.27
C GLY A 8 1.71 29.16 -4.98
N ILE A 9 1.39 27.95 -5.44
CA ILE A 9 0.14 27.27 -5.09
C ILE A 9 0.28 26.67 -3.68
N PRO A 10 -0.63 26.97 -2.74
CA PRO A 10 -0.58 26.42 -1.39
C PRO A 10 -0.74 24.90 -1.41
N LEU A 11 0.03 24.20 -0.57
CA LEU A 11 -0.06 22.75 -0.45
C LEU A 11 -1.41 22.35 0.17
N PRO A 12 -2.12 21.36 -0.38
CA PRO A 12 -3.30 20.82 0.28
C PRO A 12 -2.91 20.12 1.58
N ASN A 13 -3.80 20.17 2.57
CA ASN A 13 -3.61 19.45 3.83
C ASN A 13 -3.43 17.96 3.57
N LYS A 14 -2.26 17.43 3.94
CA LYS A 14 -1.97 16.00 3.83
C LYS A 14 -2.71 15.25 4.93
N THR A 15 -3.65 14.39 4.56
CA THR A 15 -4.21 13.38 5.45
C THR A 15 -3.41 12.08 5.29
N SER A 16 -2.56 11.76 6.27
CA SER A 16 -1.92 10.44 6.35
C SER A 16 -2.80 9.51 7.19
N ARG A 17 -3.60 8.66 6.54
CA ARG A 17 -4.26 7.55 7.23
C ARG A 17 -3.42 6.30 7.08
N ARG A 18 -3.07 5.64 8.18
CA ARG A 18 -2.53 4.27 8.16
C ARG A 18 -3.68 3.34 7.78
N ILE A 19 -3.59 2.73 6.59
CA ILE A 19 -4.63 1.85 6.04
C ILE A 19 -4.39 0.39 6.43
N TYR A 20 -3.11 -0.02 6.54
CA TYR A 20 -2.71 -1.40 6.78
C TYR A 20 -1.94 -1.52 8.11
N PRO A 21 -2.12 -2.63 8.84
CA PRO A 21 -1.56 -2.81 10.19
C PRO A 21 -0.08 -3.28 10.18
N PHE A 22 0.74 -2.78 9.25
CA PHE A 22 2.13 -3.28 9.06
C PHE A 22 3.02 -3.15 10.31
N ASP A 23 2.78 -2.11 11.11
CA ASP A 23 3.49 -1.80 12.36
C ASP A 23 3.15 -2.76 13.51
N LYS A 24 2.06 -3.52 13.38
CA LYS A 24 1.57 -4.46 14.39
C LYS A 24 1.81 -5.92 14.03
N MET A 25 2.37 -6.18 12.85
CA MET A 25 2.64 -7.54 12.40
C MET A 25 3.97 -8.06 12.93
N GLU A 26 3.94 -9.23 13.52
CA GLU A 26 5.12 -10.02 13.87
C GLU A 26 5.52 -10.95 12.72
N ILE A 27 6.73 -11.51 12.75
CA ILE A 27 7.18 -12.47 11.72
C ILE A 27 6.27 -13.70 11.74
N GLY A 28 5.70 -14.05 10.59
CA GLY A 28 4.72 -15.12 10.43
C GLY A 28 3.26 -14.64 10.40
N ASP A 29 2.98 -13.41 10.86
CA ASP A 29 1.63 -12.86 10.80
C ASP A 29 1.16 -12.66 9.36
N SER A 30 -0.16 -12.74 9.18
CA SER A 30 -0.79 -12.34 7.91
C SER A 30 -2.13 -11.66 8.13
N PHE A 31 -2.47 -10.75 7.23
CA PHE A 31 -3.81 -10.19 7.15
C PHE A 31 -4.36 -10.29 5.72
N LEU A 32 -5.68 -10.32 5.62
CA LEU A 32 -6.41 -10.45 4.37
C LEU A 32 -7.08 -9.13 4.02
N VAL A 33 -6.92 -8.69 2.78
CA VAL A 33 -7.58 -7.52 2.21
C VAL A 33 -8.58 -7.99 1.16
N LYS A 34 -9.86 -7.72 1.40
CA LYS A 34 -10.91 -7.91 0.39
C LYS A 34 -10.90 -6.73 -0.58
N LEU A 35 -10.87 -7.04 -1.87
CA LEU A 35 -10.85 -6.05 -2.95
C LEU A 35 -12.29 -5.66 -3.31
N ASN A 36 -12.52 -4.37 -3.54
CA ASN A 36 -13.81 -3.88 -4.01
C ASN A 36 -13.98 -4.19 -5.52
N THR A 37 -15.11 -4.75 -5.93
CA THR A 37 -15.41 -5.01 -7.35
C THR A 37 -15.65 -3.74 -8.18
N ASP A 38 -16.01 -2.63 -7.55
CA ASP A 38 -16.30 -1.35 -8.23
C ASP A 38 -15.04 -0.66 -8.77
N VAL A 39 -13.86 -1.08 -8.29
CA VAL A 39 -12.56 -0.53 -8.70
C VAL A 39 -11.76 -1.64 -9.38
N LYS A 40 -11.04 -1.30 -10.46
CA LYS A 40 -10.15 -2.25 -11.14
C LYS A 40 -9.26 -2.98 -10.13
N ILE A 41 -9.45 -4.29 -10.03
CA ILE A 41 -8.75 -5.20 -9.10
C ILE A 41 -7.23 -5.03 -9.19
N SER A 42 -6.69 -4.88 -10.41
CA SER A 42 -5.26 -4.67 -10.65
C SER A 42 -4.70 -3.43 -9.93
N ILE A 43 -5.45 -2.32 -9.93
CA ILE A 43 -5.05 -1.07 -9.25
C ILE A 43 -5.00 -1.29 -7.74
N GLN A 44 -5.96 -2.01 -7.18
CA GLN A 44 -5.99 -2.27 -5.74
C GLN A 44 -4.84 -3.20 -5.31
N LYS A 45 -4.57 -4.26 -6.08
CA LYS A 45 -3.41 -5.14 -5.87
C LYS A 45 -2.11 -4.34 -5.88
N GLN A 46 -1.94 -3.45 -6.87
CA GLN A 46 -0.77 -2.58 -6.97
C GLN A 46 -0.64 -1.63 -5.76
N LYS A 47 -1.75 -1.05 -5.28
CA LYS A 47 -1.74 -0.19 -4.09
C LYS A 47 -1.28 -0.94 -2.83
N ILE A 48 -1.74 -2.17 -2.63
CA ILE A 48 -1.34 -3.00 -1.48
C ILE A 48 0.15 -3.32 -1.55
N TYR A 49 0.62 -3.77 -2.72
CA TYR A 49 2.05 -4.05 -2.95
C TYR A 49 2.93 -2.83 -2.71
N LEU A 50 2.57 -1.67 -3.26
CA LEU A 50 3.35 -0.45 -3.08
C LEU A 50 3.37 0.00 -1.61
N ALA A 51 2.27 -0.21 -0.87
CA ALA A 51 2.21 0.11 0.54
C ALA A 51 3.14 -0.77 1.37
N SER A 52 3.17 -2.09 1.14
CA SER A 52 4.06 -3.01 1.86
C SER A 52 5.52 -2.79 1.49
N TRP A 53 5.81 -2.54 0.21
CA TRP A 53 7.16 -2.20 -0.25
C TRP A 53 7.65 -0.90 0.38
N ARG A 54 6.84 0.16 0.35
CA ARG A 54 7.19 1.46 0.93
C ARG A 54 7.42 1.37 2.44
N PHE A 55 6.62 0.57 3.15
CA PHE A 55 6.84 0.33 4.57
C PHE A 55 8.21 -0.35 4.80
N SER A 56 8.56 -1.36 4.00
CA SER A 56 9.87 -2.02 4.05
C SER A 56 11.06 -1.09 3.73
N GLN A 57 10.85 -0.04 2.93
CA GLN A 57 11.90 0.96 2.65
C GLN A 57 12.12 1.91 3.83
N LEU A 58 11.07 2.20 4.59
CA LEU A 58 11.15 3.04 5.80
C LEU A 58 11.60 2.24 7.04
N HIS A 59 11.35 0.94 7.03
CA HIS A 59 11.67 0.01 8.12
C HIS A 59 12.43 -1.20 7.56
N PRO A 60 13.76 -1.12 7.39
CA PRO A 60 14.57 -2.14 6.72
C PRO A 60 14.52 -3.55 7.34
N GLU A 61 14.24 -3.62 8.65
CA GLU A 61 14.01 -4.84 9.44
C GLU A 61 12.68 -5.54 9.12
N THR A 62 11.87 -4.92 8.25
CA THR A 62 10.56 -5.39 7.85
C THR A 62 10.57 -5.84 6.39
N LYS A 63 10.02 -7.01 6.14
CA LYS A 63 9.80 -7.55 4.80
C LYS A 63 8.39 -8.12 4.71
N PHE A 64 7.79 -8.02 3.54
CA PHE A 64 6.46 -8.56 3.34
C PHE A 64 6.42 -9.32 2.03
N THR A 65 5.63 -10.38 2.01
CA THR A 65 5.23 -11.04 0.77
C THR A 65 3.73 -10.93 0.60
N THR A 66 3.27 -10.94 -0.65
CA THR A 66 1.85 -10.83 -0.98
C THR A 66 1.46 -11.94 -1.94
N ALA A 67 0.24 -12.44 -1.80
CA ALA A 67 -0.37 -13.36 -2.73
C ALA A 67 -1.80 -12.93 -2.96
N SER A 68 -2.26 -13.06 -4.19
CA SER A 68 -3.62 -12.69 -4.56
C SER A 68 -4.40 -13.90 -5.03
N PHE A 69 -5.63 -14.04 -4.56
CA PHE A 69 -6.56 -15.06 -5.01
C PHE A 69 -7.90 -14.38 -5.30
N GLN A 70 -8.35 -14.43 -6.56
CA GLN A 70 -9.58 -13.76 -7.01
C GLN A 70 -9.66 -12.29 -6.54
N ASN A 71 -10.58 -11.99 -5.62
CA ASN A 71 -10.87 -10.68 -5.05
C ASN A 71 -10.24 -10.45 -3.68
N GLU A 72 -9.22 -11.21 -3.34
CA GLU A 72 -8.53 -11.09 -2.06
C GLU A 72 -7.02 -11.00 -2.27
N VAL A 73 -6.37 -10.27 -1.38
CA VAL A 73 -4.91 -10.20 -1.27
C VAL A 73 -4.55 -10.50 0.16
N ARG A 74 -3.72 -11.51 0.36
CA ARG A 74 -3.11 -11.79 1.64
C ARG A 74 -1.70 -11.21 1.66
N VAL A 75 -1.36 -10.59 2.77
CA VAL A 75 -0.04 -10.03 3.03
C VAL A 75 0.54 -10.73 4.25
N TRP A 76 1.75 -11.23 4.14
CA TRP A 76 2.50 -11.84 5.23
C TRP A 76 3.68 -10.97 5.61
N ARG A 77 4.01 -10.98 6.90
CA ARG A 77 5.28 -10.46 7.41
C ARG A 77 6.29 -11.61 7.43
N ILE A 78 7.39 -11.42 6.70
CA ILE A 78 8.53 -12.36 6.63
C ILE A 78 9.78 -11.74 7.25
#